data_AF-A0A5N5GGP4-F1
#
_entry.id   AF-A0A5N5GGP4-F1
#
_cell.length_a   1.000
_cell.length_b   1.000
_cell.length_c   1.000
_cell.angle_alpha   90.00
_cell.angle_beta   90.00
_cell.angle_gamma   90.00
#
_symmetry.space_group_name_H-M   'P 1'
#
loop_
_entity.id
_entity.type
_entity.pdbx_description
1 polymer ?
#
loop_
_entity_poly.entity_id
_entity_poly.type
_entity_poly.pdbx_seq_one_letter_code
_entity_poly.pdbx_strand_id
1 'polypeptide(L)'
;MANPSNPSNICLDLSLSSDLVAPRQGKVWCPSFLSSNGPLTGEDSVMTDATTATIVARNLLTPKDSQLLSGRSDELAVQESLALSVQCAGSVSNMGQRLLARSRQVESLMAEVENLKQEIKQLKHENRSLHVLANNYSTGMKRKLDEMQESQGRIQSDRQRLAAFFQRHLFPASSSVPPSIGASNDLSSVPPAPMPPAPMPLSPMPPAPMPLAPRVLPRSGASRKQPL
;
A
#
# COMPACT_ATOMS: atom_id res chain seq x y z
N MET A 1 18.56 6.19 -47.46
CA MET A 1 17.93 5.86 -46.16
C MET A 1 19.08 5.69 -45.16
N ALA A 2 19.48 6.79 -44.51
CA ALA A 2 20.62 6.81 -43.60
C ALA A 2 20.11 6.82 -42.16
N ASN A 3 20.61 5.90 -41.35
CA ASN A 3 20.31 5.78 -39.93
C ASN A 3 20.73 7.07 -39.18
N PRO A 4 19.90 7.63 -38.28
CA PRO A 4 20.35 8.69 -37.41
C PRO A 4 21.21 8.08 -36.29
N SER A 5 22.49 8.45 -36.31
CA SER A 5 23.47 8.16 -35.28
C SER A 5 23.03 8.70 -33.92
N ASN A 6 23.03 7.80 -32.94
CA ASN A 6 22.93 8.06 -31.50
C ASN A 6 23.80 9.26 -31.06
N PRO A 7 23.24 10.31 -30.46
CA PRO A 7 24.03 11.30 -29.75
C PRO A 7 24.30 10.79 -28.33
N SER A 8 25.51 10.27 -28.15
CA SER A 8 26.34 10.29 -26.95
C SER A 8 25.63 10.65 -25.63
N ASN A 9 25.26 9.64 -24.86
CA ASN A 9 25.05 9.77 -23.42
C ASN A 9 26.39 10.16 -22.78
N ILE A 10 26.62 11.46 -22.59
CA ILE A 10 27.68 11.95 -21.71
C ILE A 10 27.16 11.75 -20.29
N CYS A 11 27.30 10.52 -19.81
CA CYS A 11 27.07 10.18 -18.42
C CYS A 11 28.14 10.88 -17.58
N LEU A 12 27.77 11.96 -16.88
CA LEU A 12 28.61 12.52 -15.82
C LEU A 12 28.53 11.57 -14.62
N ASP A 13 29.32 10.50 -14.69
CA ASP A 13 29.54 9.59 -13.57
C ASP A 13 30.39 10.31 -12.52
N LEU A 14 29.73 10.88 -11.51
CA LEU A 14 30.35 11.46 -10.31
C LEU A 14 30.70 10.36 -9.30
N SER A 15 31.30 9.26 -9.76
CA SER A 15 31.85 8.23 -8.88
C SER A 15 33.11 8.74 -8.21
N LEU A 16 32.96 9.31 -7.01
CA LEU A 16 34.03 9.59 -6.06
C LEU A 16 34.63 8.25 -5.59
N SER A 17 35.53 7.68 -6.40
CA SER A 17 36.36 6.55 -6.01
C SER A 17 37.23 6.99 -4.82
N SER A 18 36.84 6.56 -3.63
CA SER A 18 37.61 6.74 -2.40
C SER A 18 38.74 5.72 -2.38
N ASP A 19 39.76 5.93 -3.21
CA ASP A 19 40.99 5.14 -3.14
C ASP A 19 41.92 5.78 -2.10
N LEU A 20 42.01 5.09 -0.96
CA LEU A 20 43.01 5.33 0.07
C LEU A 20 44.39 4.94 -0.49
N VAL A 21 45.38 5.79 -0.25
CA VAL A 21 46.86 5.56 -0.26
C VAL A 21 47.64 6.49 -1.20
N ALA A 22 48.57 7.21 -0.57
CA ALA A 22 49.63 8.12 -1.05
C ALA A 22 49.25 9.61 -1.18
N PRO A 23 49.83 10.51 -0.36
CA PRO A 23 49.65 11.95 -0.52
C PRO A 23 50.47 12.40 -1.72
N ARG A 24 49.88 12.37 -2.91
CA ARG A 24 50.40 13.21 -3.99
C ARG A 24 50.22 14.64 -3.50
N GLN A 25 51.34 15.35 -3.31
CA GLN A 25 51.36 16.80 -3.06
C GLN A 25 50.82 17.54 -4.30
N GLY A 26 49.54 17.37 -4.61
CA GLY A 26 48.81 18.30 -5.43
C GLY A 26 48.57 19.52 -4.56
N LYS A 27 49.10 20.69 -4.97
CA LYS A 27 48.65 21.96 -4.41
C LYS A 27 47.15 22.02 -4.62
N VAL A 28 46.37 21.73 -3.57
CA VAL A 28 44.93 21.91 -3.57
C VAL A 28 44.71 23.40 -3.84
N TRP A 29 44.01 23.69 -4.92
CA TRP A 29 43.70 25.08 -5.25
C TRP A 29 42.72 25.60 -4.18
N CYS A 30 43.18 26.60 -3.43
CA CYS A 30 42.42 27.23 -2.35
C CYS A 30 41.99 28.63 -2.80
N PRO A 31 40.76 28.81 -3.27
CA PRO A 31 40.31 30.10 -3.78
C PRO A 31 40.28 31.15 -2.67
N SER A 32 40.77 32.35 -2.99
CA SER A 32 40.92 33.45 -2.03
C SER A 32 40.36 34.74 -2.64
N PHE A 33 39.15 35.09 -2.22
CA PHE A 33 38.40 36.22 -2.76
C PHE A 33 38.85 37.56 -2.17
N LEU A 34 40.08 37.97 -2.48
CA LEU A 34 40.65 39.24 -2.08
C LEU A 34 40.48 40.28 -3.19
N SER A 35 39.98 41.47 -2.84
CA SER A 35 39.89 42.66 -3.69
C SER A 35 41.00 43.67 -3.34
N SER A 36 41.25 44.66 -4.19
CA SER A 36 42.12 45.80 -3.86
C SER A 36 41.59 46.59 -2.66
N ASN A 37 40.29 46.46 -2.37
CA ASN A 37 39.60 47.13 -1.26
C ASN A 37 39.56 46.29 0.02
N GLY A 38 40.16 45.10 0.02
CA GLY A 38 40.12 44.15 1.14
C GLY A 38 39.41 42.83 0.81
N PRO A 39 39.18 41.96 1.80
CA PRO A 39 38.40 40.73 1.63
C PRO A 39 36.98 41.04 1.16
N LEU A 40 36.44 40.26 0.22
CA LEU A 40 35.03 40.42 -0.16
C LEU A 40 34.12 40.10 1.04
N THR A 41 33.17 41.00 1.27
CA THR A 41 32.19 40.98 2.36
C THR A 41 30.80 40.70 1.80
N GLY A 42 29.80 40.43 2.66
CA GLY A 42 28.44 40.09 2.22
C GLY A 42 27.69 41.22 1.48
N GLU A 43 28.23 42.42 1.54
CA GLU A 43 27.76 43.64 0.85
C GLU A 43 28.33 43.76 -0.58
N ASP A 44 29.38 42.99 -0.91
CA ASP A 44 29.97 42.94 -2.25
C ASP A 44 29.14 42.04 -3.18
N SER A 45 28.30 42.67 -4.01
CA SER A 45 27.42 41.95 -4.93
C SER A 45 28.10 41.68 -6.29
N VAL A 46 28.32 40.38 -6.57
CA VAL A 46 28.80 39.86 -7.85
C VAL A 46 27.92 40.27 -9.03
N MET A 47 26.62 40.46 -8.81
CA MET A 47 25.68 40.82 -9.88
C MET A 47 25.75 42.29 -10.30
N THR A 48 26.25 43.18 -9.44
CA THR A 48 26.16 44.64 -9.65
C THR A 48 27.51 45.31 -9.80
N ASP A 49 28.60 44.69 -9.31
CA ASP A 49 29.96 45.21 -9.48
C ASP A 49 30.79 44.29 -10.38
N ALA A 50 31.17 44.82 -11.54
CA ALA A 50 32.00 44.11 -12.52
C ALA A 50 33.38 43.73 -11.94
N THR A 51 33.90 44.55 -11.03
CA THR A 51 35.18 44.32 -10.37
C THR A 51 35.11 43.10 -9.45
N THR A 52 34.11 43.06 -8.57
CA THR A 52 33.77 41.91 -7.71
C THR A 52 33.47 40.66 -8.53
N ALA A 53 32.68 40.76 -9.60
CA ALA A 53 32.40 39.64 -10.50
C ALA A 53 33.68 39.03 -11.09
N THR A 54 34.60 39.89 -11.56
CA THR A 54 35.88 39.47 -12.12
C THR A 54 36.76 38.81 -11.05
N ILE A 55 36.77 39.36 -9.83
CA ILE A 55 37.53 38.81 -8.69
C ILE A 55 36.97 37.45 -8.24
N VAL A 56 35.65 37.27 -8.28
CA VAL A 56 35.03 35.99 -7.95
C VAL A 56 35.27 34.99 -9.08
N ALA A 57 35.10 35.38 -10.34
CA ALA A 57 35.36 34.52 -11.48
C ALA A 57 36.82 34.02 -11.54
N ARG A 58 37.82 34.90 -11.35
CA ARG A 58 39.24 34.48 -11.31
C ARG A 58 39.57 33.51 -10.18
N ASN A 59 38.83 33.60 -9.08
CA ASN A 59 38.94 32.72 -7.93
C ASN A 59 37.99 31.52 -8.01
N LEU A 60 37.23 31.34 -9.09
CA LEU A 60 36.46 30.14 -9.38
C LEU A 60 37.17 29.25 -10.43
N LEU A 61 37.99 29.87 -11.28
CA LEU A 61 38.79 29.18 -12.29
C LEU A 61 40.05 28.59 -11.69
N THR A 62 40.28 27.29 -11.91
CA THR A 62 41.57 26.68 -11.61
C THR A 62 42.61 27.11 -12.66
N PRO A 63 43.92 27.06 -12.35
CA PRO A 63 44.97 27.33 -13.34
C PRO A 63 44.85 26.46 -14.59
N LYS A 64 44.33 25.24 -14.45
CA LYS A 64 44.06 24.31 -15.55
C LYS A 64 42.94 24.83 -16.46
N ASP A 65 41.89 25.39 -15.87
CA ASP A 65 40.80 26.02 -16.61
C ASP A 65 41.29 27.25 -17.38
N SER A 66 42.16 28.06 -16.77
CA SER A 66 42.75 29.23 -17.45
C SER A 66 43.60 28.84 -18.67
N GLN A 67 44.32 27.72 -18.60
CA GLN A 67 45.10 27.19 -19.72
C GLN A 67 44.19 26.68 -20.84
N LEU A 68 43.06 26.05 -20.49
CA LEU A 68 42.06 25.60 -21.45
C LEU A 68 41.31 26.77 -22.11
N LEU A 69 41.04 27.84 -21.37
CA LEU A 69 40.38 29.04 -21.86
C LEU A 69 41.32 29.94 -22.67
N SER A 70 42.60 30.02 -22.34
CA SER A 70 43.60 30.87 -23.02
C SER A 70 43.83 30.50 -24.49
N GLY A 71 43.45 29.28 -24.91
CA GLY A 71 43.51 28.84 -26.31
C GLY A 71 42.19 28.98 -27.07
N ARG A 72 41.13 29.46 -26.42
CA ARG A 72 39.80 29.62 -27.03
C ARG A 72 39.59 31.06 -27.47
N SER A 73 38.94 31.24 -28.62
CA SER A 73 38.47 32.55 -29.05
C SER A 73 37.21 32.94 -28.29
N ASP A 74 36.96 34.25 -28.20
CA ASP A 74 35.74 34.80 -27.59
C ASP A 74 34.47 34.22 -28.25
N GLU A 75 34.48 34.07 -29.58
CA GLU A 75 33.40 33.44 -30.34
C GLU A 75 33.08 32.02 -29.85
N LEU A 76 34.10 31.19 -29.62
CA LEU A 76 33.93 29.81 -29.17
C LEU A 76 33.40 29.76 -27.72
N ALA A 77 33.89 30.66 -26.86
CA ALA A 77 33.41 30.78 -25.48
C ALA A 77 31.92 31.20 -25.42
N VAL A 78 31.49 32.13 -26.27
CA VAL A 78 30.07 32.51 -26.42
C VAL A 78 29.24 31.32 -26.92
N GLN A 79 29.73 30.60 -27.92
CA GLN A 79 29.01 29.44 -28.47
C GLN A 79 28.86 28.30 -27.45
N GLU A 80 29.91 27.99 -26.69
CA GLU A 80 29.89 26.94 -25.67
C GLU A 80 29.04 27.33 -24.44
N SER A 81 29.09 28.58 -24.01
CA SER A 81 28.22 29.07 -22.93
C SER A 81 26.74 29.08 -23.35
N LEU A 82 26.43 29.39 -24.61
CA LEU A 82 25.09 29.24 -25.16
C LEU A 82 24.65 27.77 -25.20
N ALA A 83 25.51 26.87 -25.67
CA ALA A 83 25.22 25.44 -25.69
C ALA A 83 24.94 24.90 -24.28
N LEU A 84 25.76 25.28 -23.30
CA LEU A 84 25.53 24.95 -21.89
C LEU A 84 24.20 25.50 -21.39
N SER A 85 23.89 26.76 -21.70
CA SER A 85 22.63 27.40 -21.29
C SER A 85 21.41 26.67 -21.86
N VAL A 86 21.45 26.26 -23.13
CA VAL A 86 20.38 25.48 -23.77
C VAL A 86 20.24 24.11 -23.11
N GLN A 87 21.34 23.43 -22.80
CA GLN A 87 21.32 22.14 -22.11
C GLN A 87 20.77 22.26 -20.69
N CYS A 88 21.17 23.30 -19.94
CA CYS A 88 20.65 23.59 -18.61
C CYS A 88 19.15 23.86 -18.67
N ALA A 89 18.68 24.69 -19.60
CA ALA A 89 17.25 24.96 -19.80
C ALA A 89 16.48 23.68 -20.14
N GLY A 90 17.04 22.81 -20.98
CA GLY A 90 16.47 21.50 -21.31
C GLY A 90 16.36 20.57 -20.10
N SER A 91 17.41 20.48 -19.29
CA SER A 91 17.43 19.67 -18.06
C SER A 91 16.39 20.15 -17.05
N VAL A 92 16.36 21.45 -16.76
CA VAL A 92 15.39 22.06 -15.83
C VAL A 92 13.96 21.88 -16.34
N SER A 93 13.72 22.06 -17.65
CA SER A 93 12.41 21.82 -18.26
C SER A 93 11.98 20.35 -18.10
N ASN A 94 12.87 19.39 -18.36
CA ASN A 94 12.58 17.97 -18.17
C ASN A 94 12.21 17.65 -16.71
N MET A 95 12.97 18.18 -15.75
CA MET A 95 12.65 18.05 -14.32
C MET A 95 11.28 18.65 -13.99
N GLY A 96 10.98 19.85 -14.51
CA GLY A 96 9.69 20.50 -14.33
C GLY A 96 8.52 19.67 -14.85
N GLN A 97 8.65 19.08 -16.04
CA GLN A 97 7.61 18.20 -16.61
C GLN A 97 7.41 16.94 -15.77
N ARG A 98 8.50 16.30 -15.30
CA ARG A 98 8.41 15.12 -14.43
C ARG A 98 7.79 15.45 -13.08
N LEU A 99 8.11 16.61 -12.52
CA LEU A 99 7.52 17.09 -11.27
C LEU A 99 6.01 17.36 -11.44
N LEU A 100 5.61 17.98 -12.55
CA LEU A 100 4.19 18.21 -12.86
C LEU A 100 3.42 16.89 -13.01
N ALA A 101 3.99 15.91 -13.73
CA ALA A 101 3.38 14.59 -13.87
C ALA A 101 3.22 13.88 -12.51
N ARG A 102 4.24 13.94 -11.63
CA ARG A 102 4.15 13.39 -10.27
C ARG A 102 3.13 14.14 -9.41
N SER A 103 3.02 15.45 -9.55
CA SER A 103 2.04 16.26 -8.79
C SER A 103 0.61 15.78 -9.09
N ARG A 104 0.30 15.54 -10.36
CA ARG A 104 -1.01 14.98 -10.78
C ARG A 104 -1.26 13.57 -10.23
N GLN A 105 -0.23 12.73 -10.15
CA GLN A 105 -0.35 11.40 -9.55
C GLN A 105 -0.66 11.50 -8.05
N VAL A 106 -0.01 12.43 -7.34
CA VAL A 106 -0.28 12.68 -5.91
C VAL A 106 -1.71 13.17 -5.71
N GLU A 107 -2.20 14.08 -6.55
CA GLU A 107 -3.60 14.55 -6.50
C GLU A 107 -4.59 13.40 -6.72
N SER A 108 -4.35 12.55 -7.71
CA SER A 108 -5.19 11.36 -7.97
C SER A 108 -5.18 10.40 -6.78
N LEU A 109 -4.01 10.13 -6.20
CA LEU A 109 -3.88 9.24 -5.05
C LEU A 109 -4.55 9.82 -3.81
N MET A 110 -4.47 11.13 -3.61
CA MET A 110 -5.14 11.81 -2.51
C MET A 110 -6.66 11.66 -2.59
N ALA A 111 -7.23 11.77 -3.79
CA ALA A 111 -8.66 11.53 -4.01
C ALA A 111 -9.05 10.08 -3.70
N GLU A 112 -8.24 9.10 -4.10
CA GLU A 112 -8.47 7.68 -3.80
C GLU A 112 -8.40 7.39 -2.30
N VAL A 113 -7.43 7.97 -1.59
CA VAL A 113 -7.30 7.84 -0.13
C VAL A 113 -8.51 8.40 0.60
N GLU A 114 -9.01 9.57 0.19
CA GLU A 114 -10.22 10.13 0.81
C GLU A 114 -11.46 9.28 0.50
N ASN A 115 -11.58 8.71 -0.71
CA ASN A 115 -12.65 7.77 -1.05
C ASN A 115 -12.61 6.51 -0.17
N LEU A 116 -11.45 5.85 -0.08
CA LEU A 116 -11.28 4.65 0.75
C LEU A 116 -11.55 4.92 2.23
N LYS A 117 -11.16 6.09 2.73
CA LYS A 117 -11.42 6.52 4.11
C LYS A 117 -12.92 6.69 4.37
N GLN A 118 -13.69 7.14 3.39
CA GLN A 118 -15.15 7.19 3.50
C GLN A 118 -15.76 5.78 3.50
N GLU A 119 -15.30 4.90 2.61
CA GLU A 119 -15.75 3.51 2.55
C GLU A 119 -15.46 2.75 3.87
N ILE A 120 -14.28 2.91 4.44
CA ILE A 120 -13.93 2.33 5.76
C ILE A 120 -14.88 2.85 6.84
N LYS A 121 -15.21 4.14 6.85
CA LYS A 121 -16.17 4.70 7.83
C LYS A 121 -17.55 4.08 7.68
N GLN A 122 -18.01 3.89 6.45
CA GLN A 122 -19.30 3.27 6.13
C GLN A 122 -19.32 1.81 6.57
N LEU A 123 -18.34 1.00 6.14
CA LEU A 123 -18.22 -0.40 6.52
C LEU A 123 -18.12 -0.58 8.03
N LYS A 124 -17.41 0.32 8.73
CA LYS A 124 -17.34 0.30 10.20
C LYS A 124 -18.71 0.54 10.84
N HIS A 125 -19.58 1.36 10.24
CA HIS A 125 -20.94 1.57 10.73
C HIS A 125 -21.83 0.35 10.47
N GLU A 126 -21.80 -0.21 9.27
CA GLU A 126 -22.54 -1.42 8.92
C GLU A 126 -22.14 -2.60 9.79
N ASN A 127 -20.84 -2.79 10.03
CA ASN A 127 -20.34 -3.85 10.88
C ASN A 127 -20.86 -3.71 12.33
N ARG A 128 -20.92 -2.48 12.88
CA ARG A 128 -21.55 -2.24 14.19
C ARG A 128 -23.04 -2.61 14.18
N SER A 129 -23.76 -2.23 13.12
CA SER A 129 -25.19 -2.55 12.97
C SER A 129 -25.43 -4.07 12.92
N LEU A 130 -24.64 -4.78 12.13
CA LEU A 130 -24.67 -6.23 12.03
C LEU A 130 -24.35 -6.90 13.37
N HIS A 131 -23.38 -6.37 14.12
CA HIS A 131 -23.04 -6.90 15.44
C HIS A 131 -24.22 -6.78 16.43
N VAL A 132 -24.93 -5.65 16.43
CA VAL A 132 -26.14 -5.46 17.24
C VAL A 132 -27.22 -6.45 16.82
N LEU A 133 -27.45 -6.63 15.52
CA LEU A 133 -28.45 -7.57 15.01
C LEU A 133 -28.13 -9.02 15.40
N ALA A 134 -26.88 -9.44 15.25
CA ALA A 134 -26.43 -10.78 15.64
C ALA A 134 -26.62 -11.02 17.14
N ASN A 135 -26.30 -10.03 17.97
CA ASN A 135 -26.49 -10.12 19.42
C ASN A 135 -27.97 -10.24 19.80
N ASN A 136 -28.83 -9.42 19.19
CA ASN A 136 -30.28 -9.48 19.39
C ASN A 136 -30.86 -10.84 18.99
N TYR A 137 -30.42 -11.37 17.85
CA TYR A 137 -30.83 -12.70 17.39
C TYR A 137 -30.38 -13.80 18.35
N SER A 138 -29.10 -13.80 18.75
CA SER A 138 -28.55 -14.76 19.71
C SER A 138 -29.28 -14.72 21.05
N THR A 139 -29.51 -13.53 21.58
CA THR A 139 -30.24 -13.32 22.84
C THR A 139 -31.68 -13.81 22.73
N GLY A 140 -32.36 -13.53 21.61
CA GLY A 140 -33.72 -13.99 21.37
C GLY A 140 -33.82 -15.51 21.29
N MET A 141 -32.89 -16.14 20.57
CA MET A 141 -32.82 -17.60 20.44
C MET A 141 -32.49 -18.28 21.77
N LYS A 142 -31.58 -17.72 22.56
CA LYS A 142 -31.27 -18.21 23.92
C LYS A 142 -32.51 -18.19 24.81
N ARG A 143 -33.26 -17.08 24.84
CA ARG A 143 -34.49 -16.98 25.63
C ARG A 143 -35.49 -18.07 25.25
N LYS A 144 -35.70 -18.28 23.95
CA LYS A 144 -36.61 -19.33 23.45
C LYS A 144 -36.14 -20.74 23.85
N LEU A 145 -34.83 -20.98 23.88
CA LEU A 145 -34.27 -22.23 24.37
C LEU A 145 -34.52 -22.41 25.87
N ASP A 146 -34.28 -21.36 26.67
CA ASP A 146 -34.52 -21.37 28.11
C ASP A 146 -36.01 -21.65 28.43
N GLU A 147 -36.93 -21.01 27.70
CA GLU A 147 -38.39 -21.25 27.79
C GLU A 147 -38.76 -22.70 27.45
N MET A 148 -38.16 -23.25 26.39
CA MET A 148 -38.39 -24.63 25.97
C MET A 148 -37.89 -25.61 27.03
N GLN A 149 -36.71 -25.38 27.58
CA GLN A 149 -36.11 -26.21 28.63
C GLN A 149 -36.96 -26.19 29.90
N GLU A 150 -37.49 -25.02 30.30
CA GLU A 150 -38.39 -24.90 31.43
C GLU A 150 -39.70 -25.67 31.19
N SER A 151 -40.29 -25.55 29.99
CA SER A 151 -41.51 -26.27 29.61
C SER A 151 -41.30 -27.79 29.61
N GLN A 152 -40.13 -28.25 29.13
CA GLN A 152 -39.76 -29.67 29.14
C GLN A 152 -39.63 -30.19 30.58
N GLY A 153 -39.02 -29.40 31.48
CA GLY A 153 -38.94 -29.73 32.91
C GLY A 153 -40.34 -29.88 33.55
N ARG A 154 -41.25 -28.93 33.26
CA ARG A 154 -42.66 -29.02 33.72
C ARG A 154 -43.35 -30.28 33.20
N ILE A 155 -43.24 -30.56 31.90
CA ILE A 155 -43.84 -31.76 31.27
C ILE A 155 -43.28 -33.05 31.89
N GLN A 156 -41.98 -33.11 32.14
CA GLN A 156 -41.37 -34.28 32.80
C GLN A 156 -41.87 -34.46 34.22
N SER A 157 -41.98 -33.38 34.99
CA SER A 157 -42.54 -33.39 36.35
C SER A 157 -44.00 -33.86 36.34
N ASP A 158 -44.84 -33.32 35.45
CA ASP A 158 -46.23 -33.74 35.30
C ASP A 158 -46.35 -35.21 34.91
N ARG A 159 -45.47 -35.69 34.02
CA ARG A 159 -45.41 -37.11 33.66
C ARG A 159 -45.07 -37.99 34.87
N GLN A 160 -44.10 -37.59 35.70
CA GLN A 160 -43.76 -38.34 36.92
C GLN A 160 -44.91 -38.34 37.92
N ARG A 161 -45.57 -37.20 38.11
CA ARG A 161 -46.74 -37.06 38.98
C ARG A 161 -47.90 -37.95 38.51
N LEU A 162 -48.19 -37.96 37.21
CA LEU A 162 -49.21 -38.82 36.61
C LEU A 162 -48.85 -40.31 36.78
N ALA A 163 -47.60 -40.68 36.54
CA ALA A 163 -47.12 -42.05 36.75
C ALA A 163 -47.28 -42.50 38.22
N ALA A 164 -46.92 -41.63 39.17
CA ALA A 164 -47.09 -41.90 40.61
C ALA A 164 -48.57 -42.01 41.01
N PHE A 165 -49.45 -41.19 40.42
CA PHE A 165 -50.90 -41.29 40.63
C PHE A 165 -51.43 -42.65 40.17
N PHE A 166 -51.07 -43.09 38.96
CA PHE A 166 -51.48 -44.41 38.47
C PHE A 166 -50.93 -45.56 39.31
N GLN A 167 -49.66 -45.48 39.74
CA GLN A 167 -49.09 -46.50 40.63
C GLN A 167 -49.88 -46.61 41.94
N ARG A 168 -50.28 -45.49 42.54
CA ARG A 168 -51.02 -45.47 43.81
C ARG A 168 -52.48 -45.94 43.69
N HIS A 169 -53.15 -45.59 42.59
CA HIS A 169 -54.60 -45.78 42.48
C HIS A 169 -55.02 -46.97 41.60
N LEU A 170 -54.20 -47.36 40.62
CA LEU A 170 -54.47 -48.55 39.80
C LEU A 170 -53.74 -49.80 40.33
N PHE A 171 -52.64 -49.62 41.05
CA PHE A 171 -51.89 -50.70 41.71
C PHE A 171 -51.65 -50.40 43.20
N PRO A 172 -52.70 -50.17 44.02
CA PRO A 172 -52.54 -49.88 45.45
C PRO A 172 -51.91 -51.10 46.13
N ALA A 173 -50.60 -51.06 46.34
CA ALA A 173 -49.76 -51.97 47.12
C ALA A 173 -50.43 -53.32 47.46
N SER A 174 -50.68 -54.16 46.44
CA SER A 174 -50.92 -55.57 46.68
C SER A 174 -49.57 -56.27 46.65
N SER A 175 -49.21 -56.85 47.78
CA SER A 175 -48.15 -57.84 47.90
C SER A 175 -48.31 -58.92 46.83
N SER A 176 -47.57 -58.81 45.74
CA SER A 176 -47.18 -59.94 44.90
C SER A 176 -46.09 -59.49 43.95
N VAL A 177 -44.97 -60.21 44.06
CA VAL A 177 -44.02 -60.58 43.01
C VAL A 177 -44.05 -59.70 41.76
N PRO A 178 -42.96 -58.95 41.45
CA PRO A 178 -42.89 -58.25 40.16
C PRO A 178 -43.09 -59.28 39.04
N PRO A 179 -43.97 -59.05 38.05
CA PRO A 179 -43.92 -59.87 36.87
C PRO A 179 -42.57 -59.58 36.23
N SER A 180 -41.68 -60.56 36.28
CA SER A 180 -40.50 -60.62 35.43
C SER A 180 -41.01 -60.67 33.99
N ILE A 181 -41.32 -59.50 33.44
CA ILE A 181 -41.42 -59.31 32.00
C ILE A 181 -40.01 -59.65 31.50
N GLY A 182 -39.92 -60.84 30.92
CA GLY A 182 -38.70 -61.33 30.30
C GLY A 182 -38.09 -60.22 29.48
N ALA A 183 -36.80 -59.99 29.71
CA ALA A 183 -35.99 -59.12 28.90
C ALA A 183 -36.13 -59.57 27.43
N SER A 184 -37.01 -58.92 26.68
CA SER A 184 -36.83 -58.79 25.23
C SER A 184 -35.71 -57.77 25.03
N ASN A 185 -34.50 -58.21 25.37
CA ASN A 185 -33.27 -57.64 24.83
C ASN A 185 -33.09 -58.25 23.44
N ASP A 186 -33.97 -57.92 22.52
CA ASP A 186 -33.74 -58.16 21.10
C ASP A 186 -34.44 -57.04 20.35
N LEU A 187 -33.66 -56.30 19.55
CA LEU A 187 -33.98 -55.07 18.80
C LEU A 187 -33.56 -53.75 19.47
N SER A 188 -32.29 -53.62 19.85
CA SER A 188 -31.52 -52.41 19.54
C SER A 188 -30.01 -52.68 19.57
N SER A 189 -29.56 -53.57 18.69
CA SER A 189 -28.16 -53.61 18.26
C SER A 189 -28.02 -52.62 17.11
N VAL A 190 -27.99 -51.32 17.42
CA VAL A 190 -27.42 -50.34 16.49
C VAL A 190 -25.92 -50.67 16.43
N PRO A 191 -25.34 -50.99 15.26
CA PRO A 191 -23.90 -51.17 15.18
C PRO A 191 -23.21 -49.85 15.57
N PRO A 192 -22.03 -49.88 16.21
CA PRO A 192 -21.31 -48.65 16.50
C PRO A 192 -21.08 -47.92 15.18
N ALA A 193 -21.44 -46.63 15.14
CA ALA A 193 -21.14 -45.79 13.99
C ALA A 193 -19.63 -45.87 13.71
N PRO A 194 -19.20 -45.96 12.43
CA PRO A 194 -17.79 -45.87 12.10
C PRO A 194 -17.25 -44.54 12.65
N MET A 195 -16.07 -44.56 13.25
CA MET A 195 -15.38 -43.34 13.67
C MET A 195 -15.37 -42.31 12.53
N PRO A 196 -15.53 -41.01 12.81
CA PRO A 196 -15.26 -40.01 11.80
C PRO A 196 -13.81 -40.17 11.32
N PRO A 197 -13.54 -40.12 10.01
CA PRO A 197 -12.18 -40.21 9.51
C PRO A 197 -11.37 -39.06 10.11
N ALA A 198 -10.09 -39.34 10.42
CA ALA A 198 -9.13 -38.33 10.86
C ALA A 198 -9.16 -37.12 9.92
N PRO A 199 -8.89 -35.89 10.41
CA PRO A 199 -8.83 -34.71 9.55
C PRO A 199 -7.80 -34.96 8.46
N MET A 200 -8.24 -34.94 7.19
CA MET A 200 -7.31 -35.04 6.08
C MET A 200 -6.31 -33.88 6.14
N PRO A 201 -5.03 -34.10 5.80
CA PRO A 201 -4.14 -32.98 5.54
C PRO A 201 -4.75 -32.13 4.41
N LEU A 202 -4.89 -30.83 4.66
CA LEU A 202 -5.34 -29.84 3.68
C LEU A 202 -4.53 -30.02 2.39
N SER A 203 -5.17 -30.57 1.36
CA SER A 203 -4.64 -30.48 0.01
C SER A 203 -4.53 -29.00 -0.38
N PRO A 204 -3.43 -28.57 -1.03
CA PRO A 204 -3.27 -27.18 -1.42
C PRO A 204 -4.42 -26.77 -2.33
N MET A 205 -5.10 -25.67 -1.96
CA MET A 205 -6.13 -25.10 -2.83
C MET A 205 -5.56 -24.82 -4.23
N PRO A 206 -6.30 -25.10 -5.31
CA PRO A 206 -5.95 -24.55 -6.60
C PRO A 206 -6.03 -23.01 -6.53
N PRO A 207 -5.12 -22.28 -7.18
CA PRO A 207 -5.15 -20.82 -7.15
C PRO A 207 -6.47 -20.32 -7.73
N ALA A 208 -7.05 -19.32 -7.07
CA ALA A 208 -8.26 -18.65 -7.52
C ALA A 208 -8.09 -18.15 -8.96
N PRO A 209 -9.13 -18.21 -9.82
CA PRO A 209 -9.06 -17.60 -11.13
C PRO A 209 -8.80 -16.10 -10.96
N MET A 210 -7.77 -15.60 -11.64
CA MET A 210 -7.45 -14.18 -11.66
C MET A 210 -8.67 -13.35 -12.07
N PRO A 211 -8.88 -12.16 -11.49
CA PRO A 211 -9.92 -11.26 -11.96
C PRO A 211 -9.63 -10.90 -13.43
N LEU A 212 -10.61 -11.16 -14.30
CA LEU A 212 -10.56 -10.73 -15.70
C LEU A 212 -10.38 -9.21 -15.73
N ALA A 213 -9.38 -8.77 -16.50
CA ALA A 213 -9.10 -7.36 -16.75
C ALA A 213 -10.38 -6.62 -17.22
N PRO A 214 -10.53 -5.32 -16.90
CA PRO A 214 -11.66 -4.54 -17.37
C PRO A 214 -11.71 -4.56 -18.90
N ARG A 215 -12.82 -5.06 -19.44
CA ARG A 215 -13.09 -5.04 -20.88
C ARG A 215 -13.24 -3.59 -21.30
N VAL A 216 -12.21 -3.03 -21.92
CA VAL A 216 -12.28 -1.72 -22.58
C VAL A 216 -13.34 -1.81 -23.68
N LEU A 217 -14.46 -1.14 -23.48
CA LEU A 217 -15.45 -0.92 -24.53
C LEU A 217 -14.83 -0.02 -25.60
N PRO A 218 -14.88 -0.36 -26.90
CA PRO A 218 -14.50 0.59 -27.93
C PRO A 218 -15.54 1.71 -27.95
N ARG A 219 -15.11 2.91 -27.56
CA ARG A 219 -15.90 4.14 -27.71
C ARG A 219 -16.04 4.41 -29.21
N SER A 220 -17.21 4.05 -29.73
CA SER A 220 -17.63 4.33 -31.09
C SER A 220 -17.50 5.82 -31.39
N GLY A 221 -16.92 6.13 -32.55
CA GLY A 221 -16.66 7.48 -33.01
C GLY A 221 -17.95 8.27 -33.20
N ALA A 222 -17.91 9.55 -32.80
CA ALA A 222 -18.85 10.55 -33.25
C ALA A 222 -18.08 11.78 -33.72
N SER A 223 -18.25 12.01 -35.02
CA SER A 223 -17.77 13.09 -35.87
C SER A 223 -17.87 14.48 -35.21
N ARG A 224 -16.75 15.22 -35.17
CA ARG A 224 -16.72 16.64 -34.83
C ARG A 224 -16.80 17.45 -36.12
N LYS A 225 -17.96 18.06 -36.40
CA LYS A 225 -18.08 19.15 -37.37
C LYS A 225 -17.32 20.38 -36.85
N GLN A 226 -16.49 20.97 -37.72
CA GLN A 226 -15.91 22.30 -37.55
C GLN A 226 -17.00 23.39 -37.62
N PRO A 227 -16.83 24.52 -36.93
CA PRO A 227 -17.37 25.79 -37.38
C PRO A 227 -16.31 26.65 -38.07
N LEU A 228 -16.78 27.41 -39.05
CA LEU A 228 -16.13 28.52 -39.75
C LEU A 228 -15.67 29.61 -38.78
#